data_AF-A0A6B3HLC1-F1
#
_entry.id   AF-A0A6B3HLC1-F1
#
_cell.length_a   1.000
_cell.length_b   1.000
_cell.length_c   1.000
_cell.angle_alpha   90.00
_cell.angle_beta   90.00
_cell.angle_gamma   90.00
#
_symmetry.space_group_name_H-M   'P 1'
#
loop_
_entity.id
_entity.type
_entity.pdbx_description
1 polymer ?
#
loop_
_entity_poly.entity_id
_entity_poly.type
_entity_poly.pdbx_seq_one_letter_code
_entity_poly.pdbx_strand_id
1 'polypeptide(L)'
;GLEIELNLAGSDGMPRMMNQEVLQRIASRDFQTELGMFNLEVNIVPHRLGGRVFDQLSEELRTGLAYAHRKAGEVDAGIVMIGILPTLGEHDVVSANLSDVDRYTLLNDQMAAARGEDFALDIEGVEHLVCSSP
;
A
#
# COMPACT_ATOMS: atom_id res chain seq x y z
N GLY A 1 -0.53 18.21 -5.25
CA GLY A 1 0.53 17.26 -4.92
C GLY A 1 0.29 16.04 -5.74
N LEU A 2 0.88 14.94 -5.34
CA LEU A 2 0.52 13.62 -5.83
C LEU A 2 0.56 12.66 -4.65
N GLU A 3 -0.21 11.61 -4.76
CA GLU A 3 -0.26 10.51 -3.82
C GLU A 3 0.01 9.24 -4.61
N ILE A 4 0.84 8.35 -4.07
CA ILE A 4 1.12 7.05 -4.68
C ILE A 4 1.05 6.00 -3.58
N GLU A 5 0.25 4.97 -3.83
CA GLU A 5 0.28 3.73 -3.06
C GLU A 5 1.36 2.78 -3.60
N LEU A 6 2.06 2.14 -2.68
CA LEU A 6 3.24 1.32 -2.91
C LEU A 6 3.07 -0.01 -2.19
N ASN A 7 3.41 -1.11 -2.86
CA ASN A 7 3.39 -2.44 -2.26
C ASN A 7 4.78 -2.85 -1.78
N LEU A 8 4.84 -3.60 -0.69
CA LEU A 8 6.04 -4.23 -0.15
C LEU A 8 6.08 -5.70 -0.55
N ALA A 9 7.11 -6.09 -1.26
CA ALA A 9 7.31 -7.47 -1.69
C ALA A 9 8.75 -7.93 -1.43
N GLY A 10 8.93 -9.23 -1.18
CA GLY A 10 10.25 -9.85 -1.13
C GLY A 10 10.88 -10.02 -2.50
N SER A 11 12.12 -10.51 -2.54
CA SER A 11 12.79 -10.91 -3.79
C SER A 11 12.11 -12.09 -4.49
N ASP A 12 11.29 -12.84 -3.77
CA ASP A 12 10.38 -13.89 -4.25
C ASP A 12 9.09 -13.33 -4.86
N GLY A 13 8.88 -12.01 -4.79
CA GLY A 13 7.65 -11.36 -5.23
C GLY A 13 6.48 -11.52 -4.27
N MET A 14 6.64 -12.19 -3.12
CA MET A 14 5.56 -12.37 -2.14
C MET A 14 5.38 -11.11 -1.29
N PRO A 15 4.15 -10.77 -0.88
CA PRO A 15 3.90 -9.61 0.00
C PRO A 15 4.72 -9.68 1.30
N ARG A 16 5.02 -8.51 1.86
CA ARG A 16 5.72 -8.37 3.15
C ARG A 16 4.90 -7.48 4.08
N MET A 17 4.32 -8.07 5.13
CA MET A 17 3.52 -7.39 6.17
C MET A 17 4.40 -6.56 7.12
N MET A 18 5.16 -5.61 6.58
CA MET A 18 6.25 -4.92 7.28
C MET A 18 6.18 -3.40 7.18
N ASN A 19 5.02 -2.83 6.83
CA ASN A 19 4.91 -1.40 6.58
C ASN A 19 5.37 -0.52 7.76
N GLN A 20 4.99 -0.84 9.00
CA GLN A 20 5.43 -0.11 10.19
C GLN A 20 6.95 -0.14 10.33
N GLU A 21 7.56 -1.31 10.15
CA GLU A 21 9.00 -1.49 10.27
C GLU A 21 9.78 -0.74 9.18
N VAL A 22 9.24 -0.74 7.96
CA VAL A 22 9.79 0.02 6.83
C VAL A 22 9.63 1.52 7.06
N LEU A 23 8.46 1.99 7.52
CA LEU A 23 8.20 3.41 7.82
C LEU A 23 9.12 3.97 8.90
N GLN A 24 9.35 3.20 9.97
CA GLN A 24 10.29 3.58 11.03
C GLN A 24 11.70 3.80 10.48
N ARG A 25 12.12 3.02 9.48
CA ARG A 25 13.43 3.15 8.82
C ARG A 25 13.48 4.27 7.79
N ILE A 26 12.39 4.52 7.07
CA ILE A 26 12.26 5.66 6.17
C ILE A 26 12.37 6.96 6.99
N ALA A 27 11.68 7.03 8.13
CA ALA A 27 11.68 8.17 9.05
C ALA A 27 11.35 9.52 8.37
N SER A 28 10.51 9.49 7.34
CA SER A 28 9.96 10.69 6.67
C SER A 28 8.46 10.78 6.93
N ARG A 29 7.97 12.01 7.08
CA ARG A 29 6.53 12.30 7.22
C ARG A 29 5.78 12.21 5.89
N ASP A 30 6.52 12.15 4.78
CA ASP A 30 5.92 12.01 3.46
C ASP A 30 5.38 10.60 3.23
N PHE A 31 5.85 9.62 4.00
CA PHE A 31 5.41 8.23 3.92
C PHE A 31 4.52 7.88 5.12
N GLN A 32 3.44 7.14 4.85
CA GLN A 32 2.52 6.67 5.88
C GLN A 32 2.06 5.24 5.61
N THR A 33 1.43 4.64 6.63
CA THR A 33 0.74 3.36 6.50
C THR A 33 -0.45 3.52 5.57
N GLU A 34 -0.71 2.51 4.77
CA GLU A 34 -1.99 2.35 4.08
C GLU A 34 -2.82 1.23 4.74
N LEU A 35 -3.98 0.85 4.22
CA LEU A 35 -4.89 -0.12 4.84
C LEU A 35 -4.21 -1.43 5.27
N GLY A 36 -3.37 -2.01 4.41
CA GLY A 36 -2.72 -3.30 4.64
C GLY A 36 -1.31 -3.15 5.18
N MET A 37 -0.87 -4.11 6.00
CA MET A 37 0.52 -4.15 6.46
C MET A 37 1.54 -4.33 5.33
N PHE A 38 1.09 -4.74 4.14
CA PHE A 38 1.90 -4.90 2.95
C PHE A 38 2.01 -3.65 2.08
N ASN A 39 1.28 -2.57 2.37
CA ASN A 39 1.33 -1.35 1.57
C ASN A 39 1.64 -0.09 2.38
N LEU A 40 2.12 0.90 1.63
CA LEU A 40 2.57 2.20 2.08
C LEU A 40 1.99 3.25 1.13
N GLU A 41 1.85 4.46 1.62
CA GLU A 41 1.51 5.61 0.78
C GLU A 41 2.61 6.67 0.87
N VAL A 42 2.90 7.35 -0.24
CA VAL A 42 3.74 8.55 -0.26
C VAL A 42 2.94 9.76 -0.74
N ASN A 43 3.04 10.85 0.00
CA ASN A 43 2.45 12.15 -0.30
C ASN A 43 3.53 13.14 -0.71
N ILE A 44 3.46 13.63 -1.95
CA ILE A 44 4.33 14.71 -2.42
C ILE A 44 3.60 16.02 -2.38
N VAL A 45 4.29 17.02 -1.85
CA VAL A 45 3.76 18.37 -1.68
C VAL A 45 3.25 18.97 -3.00
N PRO A 46 2.18 19.78 -2.98
CA PRO A 46 1.71 20.47 -4.18
C PRO A 46 2.73 21.45 -4.73
N HIS A 47 2.97 21.36 -6.04
CA HIS A 47 3.75 22.33 -6.80
C HIS A 47 2.83 23.18 -7.67
N ARG A 48 3.22 24.44 -7.93
CA ARG A 48 2.52 25.29 -8.91
C ARG A 48 2.80 24.76 -10.31
N LEU A 49 1.74 24.66 -11.12
CA LEU A 49 1.85 24.22 -12.50
C LEU A 49 2.52 25.30 -13.37
N GLY A 50 3.77 25.09 -13.74
CA GLY A 50 4.52 25.98 -14.62
C GLY A 50 6.01 25.61 -14.72
N GLY A 51 6.69 26.15 -15.73
CA GLY A 51 8.12 25.92 -15.93
C GLY A 51 8.47 24.44 -16.05
N ARG A 52 9.46 23.99 -15.27
CA ARG A 52 9.96 22.60 -15.25
C ARG A 52 9.34 21.76 -14.11
N VAL A 53 8.09 22.02 -13.73
CA VAL A 53 7.44 21.36 -12.59
C VAL A 53 7.43 19.84 -12.72
N PHE A 54 7.23 19.29 -13.92
CA PHE A 54 7.20 17.83 -14.12
C PHE A 54 8.59 17.20 -13.98
N ASP A 55 9.64 17.88 -14.42
CA ASP A 55 11.01 17.41 -14.20
C ASP A 55 11.35 17.41 -12.70
N GLN A 56 10.92 18.45 -11.98
CA GLN A 56 11.11 18.56 -10.53
C GLN A 56 10.37 17.44 -9.79
N LEU A 57 9.09 17.22 -10.12
CA LEU A 57 8.28 16.13 -9.56
C LEU A 57 8.88 14.76 -9.85
N SER A 58 9.36 14.54 -11.08
CA SER A 58 9.99 13.27 -11.47
C SER A 58 11.26 13.00 -10.64
N GLU A 59 12.11 14.01 -10.45
CA GLU A 59 13.33 13.88 -9.66
C GLU A 59 13.05 13.69 -8.16
N GLU A 60 12.05 14.40 -7.62
CA GLU A 60 11.58 14.24 -6.25
C GLU A 60 11.07 12.82 -6.00
N LEU A 61 10.20 12.31 -6.88
CA LEU A 61 9.70 10.94 -6.85
C LEU A 61 10.81 9.91 -6.94
N ARG A 62 11.69 10.03 -7.94
CA ARG A 62 12.79 9.10 -8.16
C ARG A 62 13.71 9.04 -6.94
N THR A 63 13.99 10.19 -6.33
CA THR A 63 14.85 10.27 -5.15
C THR A 63 14.17 9.68 -3.90
N GLY A 64 12.92 10.06 -3.64
CA GLY A 64 12.14 9.59 -2.49
C GLY A 64 11.89 8.08 -2.54
N LEU A 65 11.46 7.57 -3.69
CA LEU A 65 11.22 6.14 -3.89
C LEU A 65 12.50 5.32 -3.82
N ALA A 66 13.60 5.79 -4.41
CA ALA A 66 14.88 5.09 -4.31
C ALA A 66 15.40 5.06 -2.87
N TYR A 67 15.20 6.13 -2.09
CA TYR A 67 15.53 6.14 -0.67
C TYR A 67 14.67 5.14 0.11
N ALA A 68 13.35 5.19 -0.07
CA ALA A 68 12.43 4.31 0.62
C ALA A 68 12.66 2.83 0.26
N HIS A 69 12.95 2.51 -1.00
CA HIS A 69 13.27 1.15 -1.44
C HIS A 69 14.56 0.63 -0.77
N ARG A 70 15.61 1.46 -0.65
CA ARG A 70 16.82 1.07 0.10
C ARG A 70 16.53 0.80 1.57
N LYS A 71 15.65 1.59 2.20
CA LYS A 71 15.25 1.40 3.59
C LYS A 71 14.40 0.15 3.80
N ALA A 72 13.51 -0.17 2.87
CA ALA A 72 12.80 -1.44 2.88
C ALA A 72 13.75 -2.64 2.75
N GLY A 73 14.81 -2.51 1.94
CA GLY A 73 15.81 -3.56 1.76
C GLY A 73 16.60 -3.92 3.02
N GLU A 74 16.62 -3.06 4.04
CA GLU A 74 17.22 -3.37 5.36
C GLU A 74 16.42 -4.42 6.15
N VAL A 75 15.21 -4.80 5.69
CA VAL A 75 14.31 -5.78 6.31
C VAL A 75 13.76 -6.82 5.31
N ASP A 76 14.54 -7.13 4.27
CA ASP A 76 14.17 -8.11 3.23
C ASP A 76 12.84 -7.81 2.52
N ALA A 77 12.49 -6.51 2.42
CA ALA A 77 11.36 -6.00 1.66
C ALA A 77 11.82 -5.06 0.54
N GLY A 78 11.02 -4.93 -0.51
CA GLY A 78 11.24 -4.03 -1.62
C GLY A 78 9.96 -3.28 -1.95
N ILE A 79 10.11 -2.01 -2.33
CA ILE A 79 9.00 -1.18 -2.82
C ILE A 79 8.70 -1.54 -4.29
N VAL A 80 7.42 -1.80 -4.58
CA VAL A 80 6.89 -2.08 -5.91
C VAL A 80 5.76 -1.10 -6.23
N MET A 81 5.88 -0.39 -7.36
CA MET A 81 4.86 0.52 -7.88
C MET A 81 3.90 -0.21 -8.81
N ILE A 82 3.03 -1.04 -8.24
CA ILE A 82 1.99 -1.78 -8.95
C ILE A 82 0.66 -1.57 -8.24
N GLY A 83 -0.44 -1.46 -8.99
CA GLY A 83 -1.76 -1.22 -8.40
C GLY A 83 -2.27 -2.40 -7.57
N ILE A 84 -2.22 -3.61 -8.12
CA ILE A 84 -2.57 -4.84 -7.41
C ILE A 84 -1.36 -5.77 -7.50
N LEU A 85 -0.83 -6.19 -6.35
CA LEU A 85 0.26 -7.16 -6.30
C LEU A 85 -0.31 -8.56 -6.65
N PRO A 86 0.07 -9.18 -7.78
CA PRO A 86 -0.59 -10.41 -8.27
C PRO A 86 -0.38 -11.65 -7.39
N THR A 87 0.58 -11.57 -6.46
CA THR A 87 0.94 -12.64 -5.52
C THR A 87 0.21 -12.53 -4.19
N LEU A 88 -0.60 -11.48 -3.97
CA LEU A 88 -1.49 -11.39 -2.81
C LEU A 88 -2.51 -12.53 -2.85
N GLY A 89 -2.62 -13.29 -1.76
CA GLY A 89 -3.62 -14.34 -1.58
C GLY A 89 -4.60 -14.02 -0.46
N GLU A 90 -5.61 -14.89 -0.30
CA GLU A 90 -6.64 -14.76 0.74
C GLU A 90 -6.06 -14.65 2.17
N HIS A 91 -4.97 -15.37 2.44
CA HIS A 91 -4.29 -15.36 3.75
C HIS A 91 -3.56 -14.06 4.04
N ASP A 92 -3.28 -13.25 3.00
CA ASP A 92 -2.63 -11.95 3.13
C ASP A 92 -3.65 -10.84 3.44
N VAL A 93 -4.89 -10.98 2.97
CA VAL A 93 -5.97 -9.98 3.07
C VAL A 93 -6.95 -10.26 4.21
N VAL A 94 -6.43 -10.62 5.38
CA VAL A 94 -7.21 -10.87 6.60
C VAL A 94 -7.13 -9.69 7.57
N SER A 95 -8.09 -9.56 8.48
CA SER A 95 -8.13 -8.48 9.48
C SER A 95 -6.85 -8.40 10.34
N ALA A 96 -6.16 -9.52 10.56
CA ALA A 96 -4.89 -9.57 11.29
C ALA A 96 -3.73 -8.88 10.56
N ASN A 97 -3.85 -8.65 9.26
CA ASN A 97 -2.86 -7.97 8.41
C ASN A 97 -3.29 -6.55 8.04
N LEU A 98 -4.31 -5.99 8.72
CA LEU A 98 -4.58 -4.56 8.65
C LEU A 98 -3.46 -3.80 9.36
N SER A 99 -3.13 -2.63 8.84
CA SER A 99 -2.22 -1.72 9.53
C SER A 99 -2.72 -1.42 10.94
N ASP A 100 -1.78 -1.38 11.88
CA ASP A 100 -2.03 -1.09 13.29
C ASP A 100 -2.32 0.40 13.50
N VAL A 101 -3.51 0.78 13.02
CA VAL A 101 -4.16 2.08 13.17
C VAL A 101 -5.67 1.82 13.35
N ASP A 102 -6.19 2.14 14.54
CA ASP A 102 -7.58 1.85 14.95
C ASP A 102 -8.65 2.22 13.93
N ARG A 103 -8.39 3.27 13.13
CA ARG A 103 -9.32 3.76 12.10
C ARG A 103 -9.70 2.69 11.08
N TYR A 104 -8.76 1.80 10.72
CA TYR A 104 -8.98 0.79 9.69
C TYR A 104 -9.88 -0.34 10.17
N THR A 105 -9.65 -0.83 11.39
CA THR A 105 -10.54 -1.80 12.04
C THR A 105 -11.93 -1.21 12.26
N LEU A 106 -12.02 0.02 12.77
CA LEU A 106 -13.31 0.69 12.98
C LEU A 106 -14.09 0.85 11.67
N LEU A 107 -13.43 1.26 10.59
CA LEU A 107 -14.06 1.39 9.28
C LEU A 107 -14.59 0.04 8.79
N ASN A 108 -13.78 -1.03 8.90
CA ASN A 108 -14.19 -2.39 8.56
C ASN A 108 -15.46 -2.81 9.31
N ASP A 109 -15.48 -2.62 10.63
CA ASP A 109 -16.62 -3.01 11.48
C ASP A 109 -17.87 -2.20 11.16
N GLN A 110 -17.74 -0.90 10.89
CA GLN A 110 -18.87 -0.05 10.50
C GLN A 110 -19.41 -0.43 9.12
N MET A 111 -18.54 -0.78 8.16
CA MET A 111 -18.97 -1.25 6.85
C MET A 111 -19.74 -2.58 6.96
N ALA A 112 -19.21 -3.53 7.74
CA ALA A 112 -19.88 -4.82 7.97
C ALA A 112 -21.25 -4.64 8.67
N ALA A 113 -21.29 -3.83 9.73
CA ALA A 113 -22.53 -3.56 10.45
C ALA A 113 -23.59 -2.85 9.59
N ALA A 114 -23.17 -1.90 8.74
CA ALA A 114 -24.07 -1.19 7.85
C ALA A 114 -24.59 -2.08 6.70
N ARG A 115 -23.76 -3.01 6.22
CA ARG A 115 -24.13 -3.96 5.16
C ARG A 115 -25.12 -5.02 5.67
N GLY A 116 -24.86 -5.58 6.86
CA GLY A 116 -25.74 -6.56 7.51
C GLY A 116 -25.77 -7.95 6.84
N GLU A 117 -24.91 -8.19 5.86
CA GLU A 117 -24.72 -9.44 5.11
C GLU A 117 -23.23 -9.53 4.67
N ASP A 118 -22.83 -10.71 4.19
CA ASP A 118 -21.48 -10.96 3.70
C ASP A 118 -21.15 -10.13 2.46
N PHE A 119 -19.90 -9.67 2.34
CA PHE A 119 -19.39 -9.03 1.14
C PHE A 119 -19.06 -10.09 0.09
N ALA A 120 -19.87 -10.16 -0.97
CA ALA A 120 -19.53 -10.94 -2.15
C ALA A 120 -18.68 -10.12 -3.13
N LEU A 121 -17.57 -10.70 -3.57
CA LEU A 121 -16.73 -10.22 -4.67
C LEU A 121 -16.84 -11.18 -5.85
N ASP A 122 -17.14 -10.63 -7.02
CA ASP A 122 -17.22 -11.34 -8.29
C ASP A 122 -16.43 -10.54 -9.32
N ILE A 123 -15.28 -11.08 -9.73
CA ILE A 123 -14.32 -10.41 -10.62
C ILE A 123 -14.19 -11.22 -11.90
N GLU A 124 -14.69 -10.66 -13.00
CA GLU A 124 -14.56 -11.22 -14.34
C GLU A 124 -13.30 -10.66 -15.04
N GLY A 125 -12.38 -11.54 -15.43
CA GLY A 125 -11.18 -11.20 -16.18
C GLY A 125 -10.72 -12.35 -17.08
N VAL A 126 -9.41 -12.51 -17.25
CA VAL A 126 -8.84 -13.72 -17.88
C VAL A 126 -9.21 -14.97 -17.06
N GLU A 127 -9.28 -14.80 -15.75
CA GLU A 127 -9.82 -15.77 -14.80
C GLU A 127 -11.10 -15.19 -14.18
N HIS A 128 -11.95 -16.07 -13.65
CA HIS A 128 -13.14 -15.70 -12.90
C HIS A 128 -12.90 -15.99 -11.42
N LEU A 129 -12.91 -14.94 -10.60
CA LEU A 129 -12.66 -15.04 -9.16
C LEU A 129 -13.94 -14.69 -8.42
N VAL A 130 -14.36 -15.58 -7.53
CA VAL A 130 -15.53 -15.39 -6.67
C VAL A 130 -15.12 -15.68 -5.24
N CYS A 131 -15.35 -14.72 -4.34
CA CYS A 131 -15.19 -14.93 -2.91
C CYS A 131 -16.27 -14.21 -2.12
N SER A 132 -16.50 -14.65 -0.89
CA SER A 132 -17.36 -13.95 0.07
C SER A 132 -16.55 -13.68 1.34
N SER A 133 -16.82 -12.58 2.04
CA SER A 133 -16.32 -12.41 3.39
C SER A 133 -16.84 -13.54 4.29
N PRO A 134 -16.05 -13.98 5.28
CA PRO A 134 -16.51 -14.94 6.28
C PRO A 134 -17.59 -14.37 7.20
#